data_AF-C9SUK3-F1
#
_entry.id   AF-C9SUK3-F1
#
_cell.length_a   1.000
_cell.length_b   1.000
_cell.length_c   1.000
_cell.angle_alpha   90.00
_cell.angle_beta   90.00
_cell.angle_gamma   90.00
#
_symmetry.space_group_name_H-M   'P 1'
#
loop_
_entity.id
_entity.type
_entity.pdbx_description
1 polymer ?
#
loop_
_entity_poly.entity_id
_entity_poly.type
_entity_poly.pdbx_seq_one_letter_code
_entity_poly.pdbx_strand_id
1 'polypeptide(L)'
;MHASQFLLVTNVLLQQLGTLVHDSGFASSPYLKDIIPIYTETLRDPFIGQSPARLSITLDGLALIVRVCWPRVSTSAYESEIIRALAVCWLSLHDDSGDGSHRELLDKLRYTAEVLSAAVEATGTRLDLKVAPLVAKDEVLGGLFDNTAKQM
;
A
#
# COMPACT_ATOMS: atom_id res chain seq x y z
N MET A 1 26.90 -1.02 -10.84
CA MET A 1 26.51 -1.71 -9.59
C MET A 1 25.20 -2.45 -9.82
N HIS A 2 25.13 -3.73 -9.44
CA HIS A 2 24.08 -4.70 -9.74
C HIS A 2 22.75 -4.40 -9.02
N ALA A 3 21.97 -3.42 -9.48
CA ALA A 3 20.64 -3.12 -8.93
C ALA A 3 19.62 -4.26 -9.13
N SER A 4 19.78 -5.07 -10.18
CA SER A 4 18.87 -6.17 -10.52
C SER A 4 18.94 -7.39 -9.60
N GLN A 5 20.06 -7.61 -8.89
CA GLN A 5 20.21 -8.74 -7.96
C GLN A 5 19.49 -8.50 -6.62
N PHE A 6 19.34 -7.23 -6.22
CA PHE A 6 18.55 -6.88 -5.04
C PHE A 6 17.06 -7.08 -5.27
N LEU A 7 16.57 -6.95 -6.51
CA LEU A 7 15.15 -7.10 -6.82
C LEU A 7 14.62 -8.50 -6.47
N LEU A 8 15.35 -9.57 -6.82
CA LEU A 8 14.96 -10.94 -6.48
C LEU A 8 14.99 -11.20 -4.98
N VAL A 9 16.03 -10.71 -4.29
CA VAL A 9 16.17 -10.87 -2.84
C VAL A 9 15.08 -10.11 -2.10
N THR A 10 14.81 -8.87 -2.47
CA THR A 10 13.71 -8.06 -1.91
C THR A 10 12.36 -8.73 -2.18
N ASN A 11 12.15 -9.30 -3.37
CA ASN A 11 10.90 -9.97 -3.70
C ASN A 11 10.66 -11.21 -2.81
N VAL A 12 11.68 -12.05 -2.65
CA VAL A 12 11.63 -13.21 -1.74
C VAL A 12 11.42 -12.75 -0.30
N LEU A 13 12.12 -11.70 0.14
CA LEU A 13 11.95 -11.15 1.50
C LEU A 13 10.53 -10.64 1.73
N LEU A 14 9.94 -9.92 0.78
CA LEU A 14 8.56 -9.43 0.87
C LEU A 14 7.58 -10.62 0.97
N GLN A 15 7.74 -11.63 0.12
CA GLN A 15 6.91 -12.84 0.18
C GLN A 15 7.04 -13.56 1.53
N GLN A 16 8.26 -13.77 2.01
CA GLN A 16 8.50 -14.45 3.28
C GLN A 16 7.97 -13.64 4.46
N LEU A 17 8.12 -12.31 4.46
CA LEU A 17 7.55 -11.43 5.48
C LEU A 17 6.02 -11.49 5.48
N GLY A 18 5.39 -11.53 4.29
CA GLY A 18 3.95 -11.74 4.16
C GLY A 18 3.50 -13.05 4.80
N THR A 19 4.16 -14.17 4.47
CA THR A 19 3.86 -15.49 5.06
C THR A 19 4.06 -15.50 6.57
N LEU A 20 5.16 -14.93 7.06
CA LEU A 20 5.42 -14.86 8.51
C LEU A 20 4.34 -14.06 9.24
N VAL A 21 3.88 -12.94 8.67
CA VAL A 21 2.79 -12.14 9.25
C VAL A 21 1.46 -12.90 9.20
N HIS A 22 1.17 -13.59 8.10
CA HIS A 22 -0.02 -14.44 8.00
C HIS A 22 -0.06 -15.52 9.08
N ASP A 23 1.05 -16.25 9.26
CA ASP A 23 1.11 -17.39 10.18
C ASP A 23 1.22 -16.95 11.65
N SER A 24 1.86 -15.81 11.91
CA SER A 24 2.02 -15.26 13.26
C SER A 24 0.83 -14.40 13.72
N GLY A 25 0.01 -13.92 12.79
CA GLY A 25 -1.11 -13.05 13.10
C GLY A 25 -0.67 -11.76 13.80
N PHE A 26 -1.44 -11.35 14.81
CA PHE A 26 -1.18 -10.18 15.65
C PHE A 26 0.17 -10.23 16.39
N ALA A 27 0.77 -11.42 16.58
CA ALA A 27 2.08 -11.55 17.24
C ALA A 27 3.24 -10.89 16.45
N SER A 28 3.02 -10.58 15.17
CA SER A 28 3.97 -9.82 14.34
C SER A 28 3.94 -8.31 14.58
N SER A 29 2.95 -7.81 15.34
CA SER A 29 2.75 -6.38 15.62
C SER A 29 3.97 -5.62 16.17
N PRO A 30 4.89 -6.21 16.98
CA PRO A 30 6.09 -5.53 17.46
C PRO A 30 7.10 -5.19 16.34
N TYR A 31 7.08 -5.93 15.24
CA TYR A 31 8.03 -5.79 14.13
C TYR A 31 7.53 -4.85 13.04
N LEU A 32 6.30 -4.32 13.14
CA LEU A 32 5.73 -3.41 12.14
C LEU A 32 6.60 -2.17 11.88
N LYS A 33 7.33 -1.71 12.91
CA LYS A 33 8.27 -0.58 12.79
C LYS A 33 9.39 -0.83 11.79
N ASP A 34 9.77 -2.09 11.58
CA ASP A 34 10.85 -2.49 10.68
C ASP A 34 10.27 -2.98 9.35
N ILE A 35 9.07 -3.58 9.36
CA ILE A 35 8.42 -4.16 8.18
C ILE A 35 7.75 -3.07 7.32
N ILE A 36 6.94 -2.18 7.90
CA ILE A 36 6.15 -1.19 7.14
C ILE A 36 7.04 -0.25 6.31
N PRO A 37 8.18 0.25 6.82
CA PRO A 37 9.10 1.04 6.01
C PRO A 37 9.57 0.31 4.74
N ILE A 38 9.86 -0.99 4.79
CA ILE A 38 10.33 -1.76 3.62
C ILE A 38 9.30 -1.72 2.47
N TYR A 39 8.02 -1.92 2.81
CA TYR A 39 6.93 -1.87 1.83
C TYR A 39 6.70 -0.44 1.32
N THR A 40 6.64 0.53 2.22
CA THR A 40 6.35 1.92 1.84
C THR A 40 7.49 2.59 1.09
N GLU A 41 8.76 2.24 1.35
CA GLU A 41 9.92 2.66 0.56
C GLU A 41 9.87 2.06 -0.84
N THR A 42 9.48 0.80 -0.98
CA THR A 42 9.31 0.15 -2.29
C THR A 42 8.21 0.83 -3.12
N LEU A 43 7.10 1.23 -2.49
CA LEU A 43 6.01 1.97 -3.17
C LEU A 43 6.42 3.40 -3.57
N ARG A 44 7.37 4.01 -2.86
CA ARG A 44 7.90 5.34 -3.15
C ARG A 44 9.04 5.33 -4.19
N ASP A 45 9.45 4.17 -4.67
CA ASP A 45 10.45 4.04 -5.73
C ASP A 45 9.90 4.63 -7.05
N PRO A 46 10.52 5.68 -7.61
CA PRO A 46 10.01 6.34 -8.81
C PRO A 46 10.01 5.43 -10.04
N PHE A 47 10.75 4.32 -10.02
CA PHE A 47 10.82 3.37 -11.14
C PHE A 47 9.96 2.11 -10.90
N ILE A 48 9.12 2.10 -9.87
CA ILE A 48 8.36 0.90 -9.49
C ILE A 48 7.40 0.42 -10.60
N GLY A 49 6.90 1.34 -11.44
CA GLY A 49 6.09 1.03 -12.62
C GLY A 49 6.79 0.11 -13.64
N GLN A 50 8.12 0.19 -13.72
CA GLN A 50 8.93 -0.65 -14.60
C GLN A 50 9.08 -2.09 -14.11
N SER A 51 8.59 -2.40 -12.89
CA SER A 51 8.62 -3.75 -12.31
C SER A 51 7.23 -4.17 -11.79
N PRO A 52 6.26 -4.47 -12.68
CA PRO A 52 4.90 -4.85 -12.31
C PRO A 52 4.81 -6.00 -11.29
N ALA A 53 5.66 -7.02 -11.46
CA ALA A 53 5.68 -8.17 -10.56
C ALA A 53 6.09 -7.79 -9.12
N ARG A 54 7.09 -6.92 -8.98
CA ARG A 54 7.55 -6.43 -7.66
C ARG A 54 6.49 -5.56 -7.01
N LEU A 55 5.86 -4.68 -7.77
CA LEU A 55 4.78 -3.84 -7.25
C LEU A 55 3.59 -4.69 -6.78
N SER A 56 3.17 -5.66 -7.59
CA SER A 56 2.08 -6.57 -7.27
C SER A 56 2.32 -7.32 -5.95
N ILE A 57 3.51 -7.89 -5.76
CA ILE A 57 3.88 -8.61 -4.53
C ILE A 57 3.95 -7.66 -3.32
N THR A 58 4.45 -6.44 -3.53
CA THR A 58 4.52 -5.41 -2.50
C THR A 58 3.11 -5.03 -2.02
N LEU A 59 2.18 -4.82 -2.95
CA LEU A 59 0.79 -4.48 -2.63
C LEU A 59 0.07 -5.63 -1.92
N ASP A 60 0.23 -6.87 -2.39
CA ASP A 60 -0.38 -8.05 -1.76
C ASP A 60 0.12 -8.23 -0.33
N GLY A 61 1.44 -8.11 -0.11
CA GLY A 61 2.02 -8.21 1.23
C GLY A 61 1.59 -7.07 2.15
N LEU A 62 1.51 -5.83 1.63
CA LEU A 62 1.05 -4.69 2.42
C LEU A 62 -0.42 -4.81 2.80
N ALA A 63 -1.29 -5.18 1.87
CA ALA A 63 -2.70 -5.43 2.15
C ALA A 63 -2.88 -6.54 3.21
N LEU A 64 -2.10 -7.61 3.12
CA LEU A 64 -2.09 -8.68 4.12
C LEU A 64 -1.66 -8.17 5.51
N ILE A 65 -0.58 -7.40 5.59
CA ILE A 65 -0.12 -6.79 6.85
C ILE A 65 -1.21 -5.90 7.46
N VAL A 66 -1.84 -5.07 6.64
CA VAL A 66 -2.94 -4.20 7.08
C VAL A 66 -4.09 -5.06 7.60
N ARG A 67 -4.51 -6.13 6.91
CA ARG A 67 -5.61 -7.01 7.36
C ARG A 67 -5.29 -7.73 8.68
N VAL A 68 -4.08 -8.24 8.83
CA VAL A 68 -3.69 -9.05 10.00
C VAL A 68 -3.40 -8.19 11.22
N CYS A 69 -2.73 -7.05 11.01
CA CYS A 69 -2.27 -6.17 12.07
C CYS A 69 -3.10 -4.88 12.19
N TRP A 70 -4.32 -4.89 11.65
CA TRP A 70 -5.20 -3.72 11.55
C TRP A 70 -5.33 -2.91 12.84
N PRO A 71 -5.49 -3.49 14.06
CA PRO A 71 -5.71 -2.68 15.26
C PRO A 71 -4.52 -1.78 15.57
N ARG A 72 -3.29 -2.25 15.25
CA ARG A 72 -2.07 -1.49 15.47
C ARG A 72 -1.78 -0.54 14.32
N VAL A 73 -1.99 -0.97 13.08
CA VAL A 73 -1.76 -0.13 11.90
C VAL A 73 -2.65 1.12 11.95
N SER A 74 -3.93 0.95 12.28
CA SER A 74 -4.94 2.02 12.29
C SER A 74 -4.85 3.00 13.46
N THR A 75 -4.12 2.66 14.53
CA THR A 75 -4.00 3.49 15.74
C THR A 75 -2.62 4.16 15.88
N SER A 76 -1.79 4.08 14.84
CA SER A 76 -0.40 4.52 14.87
C SER A 76 -0.03 5.39 13.67
N ALA A 77 1.20 5.91 13.66
CA ALA A 77 1.72 6.71 12.54
C ALA A 77 1.83 5.93 11.22
N TYR A 78 1.76 4.58 11.27
CA TYR A 78 1.88 3.73 10.09
C TYR A 78 0.76 3.98 9.08
N GLU A 79 -0.46 4.25 9.53
CA GLU A 79 -1.58 4.59 8.65
C GLU A 79 -1.21 5.75 7.72
N SER A 80 -0.72 6.85 8.27
CA SER A 80 -0.36 8.04 7.50
C SER A 80 0.84 7.80 6.57
N GLU A 81 1.77 6.93 6.97
CA GLU A 81 2.88 6.52 6.12
C GLU A 81 2.42 5.70 4.92
N ILE A 82 1.51 4.75 5.14
CA ILE A 82 0.92 3.92 4.10
C ILE A 82 0.10 4.76 3.11
N ILE A 83 -0.76 5.66 3.60
CA ILE A 83 -1.54 6.58 2.75
C ILE A 83 -0.60 7.35 1.82
N ARG A 84 0.48 7.93 2.37
CA ARG A 84 1.45 8.71 1.59
C ARG A 84 2.14 7.85 0.54
N ALA A 85 2.54 6.62 0.89
CA ALA A 85 3.22 5.72 -0.03
C ALA A 85 2.30 5.26 -1.17
N LEU A 86 1.04 4.93 -0.88
CA LEU A 86 0.04 4.58 -1.90
C LEU A 86 -0.24 5.76 -2.83
N ALA A 87 -0.38 6.98 -2.29
CA ALA A 87 -0.60 8.18 -3.07
C ALA A 87 0.58 8.47 -4.02
N VAL A 88 1.82 8.39 -3.53
CA VAL A 88 3.01 8.57 -4.38
C VAL A 88 3.05 7.52 -5.49
N CYS A 89 2.83 6.24 -5.17
CA CYS A 89 2.84 5.17 -6.15
C CYS A 89 1.77 5.36 -7.23
N TRP A 90 0.55 5.74 -6.82
CA TRP A 90 -0.56 6.03 -7.72
C TRP A 90 -0.23 7.14 -8.73
N LEU A 91 0.35 8.24 -8.26
CA LEU A 91 0.76 9.36 -9.11
C LEU A 91 1.87 8.93 -10.07
N SER A 92 2.89 8.23 -9.59
CA SER A 92 3.99 7.72 -10.43
C SER A 92 3.48 6.82 -11.56
N LEU A 93 2.50 5.95 -11.30
CA LEU A 93 1.93 5.09 -12.34
C LEU A 93 1.12 5.88 -13.36
N HIS A 94 0.43 6.95 -12.95
CA HIS A 94 -0.32 7.83 -13.86
C HIS A 94 0.61 8.68 -14.73
N ASP A 95 1.73 9.16 -14.18
CA ASP A 95 2.74 9.91 -14.93
C ASP A 95 3.46 9.04 -15.98
N ASP A 96 3.66 7.74 -15.69
CA ASP A 96 4.29 6.77 -16.59
C ASP A 96 3.29 6.13 -17.59
N SER A 97 2.00 6.50 -17.51
CA SER A 97 0.91 5.88 -18.31
C SER A 97 0.88 6.35 -19.76
N GLY A 98 1.81 5.84 -20.58
CA GLY A 98 1.54 5.59 -21.99
C GLY A 98 0.80 4.25 -22.15
N ASP A 99 -0.49 4.27 -22.50
CA ASP A 99 -1.22 3.14 -23.08
C ASP A 99 -1.79 2.03 -22.13
N GLY A 100 -2.24 2.37 -20.92
CA GLY A 100 -3.10 1.47 -20.11
C GLY A 100 -2.45 0.23 -19.50
N SER A 101 -1.12 0.09 -19.63
CA SER A 101 -0.29 -1.02 -19.13
C SER A 101 -0.43 -1.28 -17.61
N HIS A 102 -0.81 -0.28 -16.82
CA HIS A 102 -0.80 -0.36 -15.35
C HIS A 102 -2.16 -0.64 -14.70
N ARG A 103 -3.22 -0.93 -15.47
CA ARG A 103 -4.59 -1.06 -14.93
C ARG A 103 -4.70 -2.06 -13.77
N GLU A 104 -4.13 -3.25 -13.91
CA GLU A 104 -4.16 -4.27 -12.84
C GLU A 104 -3.44 -3.80 -11.55
N LEU A 105 -2.38 -3.01 -11.70
CA LEU A 105 -1.62 -2.45 -10.56
C LEU A 105 -2.40 -1.33 -9.88
N LEU A 106 -3.10 -0.50 -10.65
CA LEU A 106 -4.02 0.52 -10.13
C LEU A 106 -5.17 -0.12 -9.35
N ASP A 107 -5.75 -1.21 -9.86
CA ASP A 107 -6.80 -1.96 -9.16
C ASP A 107 -6.28 -2.56 -7.84
N LYS A 108 -5.03 -3.08 -7.82
CA LYS A 108 -4.38 -3.55 -6.58
C LYS A 108 -4.05 -2.43 -5.59
N LEU A 109 -3.67 -1.25 -6.07
CA LEU A 109 -3.47 -0.06 -5.23
C LEU A 109 -4.78 0.35 -4.55
N ARG A 110 -5.86 0.42 -5.33
CA ARG A 110 -7.21 0.70 -4.83
C ARG A 110 -7.63 -0.31 -3.77
N TYR A 111 -7.49 -1.60 -4.06
CA TYR A 111 -7.81 -2.66 -3.09
C TYR A 111 -7.00 -2.52 -1.79
N THR A 112 -5.70 -2.22 -1.87
CA THR A 112 -4.88 -1.99 -0.67
C THR A 112 -5.36 -0.77 0.13
N ALA A 113 -5.76 0.31 -0.55
CA ALA A 113 -6.33 1.50 0.08
C ALA A 113 -7.70 1.22 0.73
N GLU A 114 -8.55 0.41 0.09
CA GLU A 114 -9.84 -0.04 0.65
C GLU A 114 -9.64 -0.86 1.91
N VAL A 115 -8.69 -1.80 1.89
CA VAL A 115 -8.32 -2.60 3.05
C VAL A 115 -7.83 -1.72 4.22
N LEU A 116 -7.04 -0.68 3.94
CA LEU A 116 -6.64 0.30 4.95
C LEU A 116 -7.83 1.12 5.46
N SER A 117 -8.74 1.52 4.58
CA SER A 117 -9.95 2.26 4.93
C SER A 117 -10.80 1.47 5.91
N ALA A 118 -11.11 0.21 5.59
CA ALA A 118 -11.85 -0.69 6.46
C ALA A 118 -11.15 -0.91 7.81
N ALA A 119 -9.82 -1.05 7.80
CA ALA A 119 -9.02 -1.18 9.01
C ALA A 119 -9.11 0.06 9.91
N VAL A 120 -9.13 1.27 9.34
CA VAL A 120 -9.19 2.53 10.10
C VAL A 120 -10.60 2.77 10.61
N GLU A 121 -11.62 2.54 9.79
CA GLU A 121 -13.03 2.68 10.16
C GLU A 121 -13.41 1.73 11.31
N ALA A 122 -12.85 0.52 11.34
CA ALA A 122 -13.03 -0.42 12.44
C ALA A 122 -12.56 0.10 13.82
N THR A 123 -11.71 1.14 13.84
CA THR A 123 -11.29 1.83 15.08
C THR A 123 -12.21 2.98 15.49
N GLY A 124 -13.25 3.28 14.70
CA GLY A 124 -14.09 4.46 14.85
C GLY A 124 -13.43 5.76 14.34
N THR A 125 -12.27 5.65 13.69
CA THR A 125 -11.57 6.79 13.09
C THR A 125 -12.01 7.00 11.65
N ARG A 126 -12.05 8.26 11.23
CA ARG A 126 -12.45 8.68 9.88
C ARG A 126 -11.23 8.91 9.00
N LEU A 127 -10.96 7.96 8.09
CA LEU A 127 -9.86 8.07 7.12
C LEU A 127 -10.10 9.19 6.10
N ASP A 128 -11.37 9.42 5.72
CA ASP A 128 -11.79 10.43 4.76
C ASP A 128 -11.28 11.83 5.09
N LEU A 129 -11.26 12.18 6.38
CA LEU A 129 -10.75 13.48 6.85
C LEU A 129 -9.23 13.66 6.61
N LYS A 130 -8.47 12.56 6.59
CA LYS A 130 -7.02 12.60 6.35
C LYS A 130 -6.67 12.60 4.87
N VAL A 131 -7.47 11.95 4.04
CA VAL A 131 -7.25 11.87 2.58
C VAL A 131 -7.83 13.07 1.83
N ALA A 132 -8.88 13.72 2.35
CA ALA A 132 -9.47 14.93 1.77
C ALA A 132 -8.46 16.04 1.40
N PRO A 133 -7.48 16.44 2.26
CA PRO A 133 -6.49 17.44 1.89
C PRO A 133 -5.49 16.97 0.83
N LEU A 134 -5.34 15.66 0.63
CA LEU A 134 -4.50 15.09 -0.44
C LEU A 134 -5.25 15.12 -1.77
N VAL A 135 -6.50 14.67 -1.79
CA VAL A 135 -7.37 14.71 -2.99
C VAL A 135 -7.63 16.16 -3.45
N ALA A 136 -7.77 17.10 -2.51
CA ALA A 136 -7.92 18.51 -2.85
C ALA A 136 -6.67 19.14 -3.50
N LYS A 137 -5.49 18.54 -3.31
CA LYS A 137 -4.24 18.97 -3.95
C LYS A 137 -4.03 18.33 -5.31
N ASP A 138 -4.51 17.10 -5.49
CA ASP A 138 -4.38 16.34 -6.72
C ASP A 138 -5.64 15.49 -6.94
N GLU A 139 -6.48 15.90 -7.89
CA GLU A 139 -7.76 15.25 -8.18
C GLU A 139 -7.59 13.81 -8.66
N VAL A 140 -6.43 13.45 -9.21
CA VAL A 140 -6.12 12.08 -9.66
C VAL A 140 -6.12 11.10 -8.48
N LEU A 141 -5.79 11.56 -7.27
CA LEU A 141 -5.87 10.76 -6.05
C LEU A 141 -7.31 10.44 -5.63
N GLY A 142 -8.31 11.17 -6.15
CA GLY A 142 -9.71 10.80 -5.98
C GLY A 142 -9.94 9.37 -6.43
N GLY A 143 -9.37 8.97 -7.58
CA GLY A 143 -9.46 7.60 -8.07
C GLY A 143 -8.87 6.53 -7.14
N LEU A 144 -7.94 6.86 -6.23
CA LEU A 144 -7.36 5.92 -5.27
C LEU A 144 -8.24 5.72 -4.03
N PHE A 145 -8.86 6.81 -3.56
CA PHE A 145 -9.64 6.84 -2.30
C PHE A 145 -11.14 6.96 -2.52
N ASP A 146 -11.59 7.00 -3.76
CA ASP A 146 -12.99 6.88 -4.15
C ASP A 146 -13.46 5.47 -3.79
N ASN A 147 -13.82 5.31 -2.53
CA ASN A 147 -14.79 4.35 -2.10
C ASN A 147 -16.04 4.65 -2.92
N THR A 148 -16.26 3.87 -3.97
CA THR A 148 -17.54 3.89 -4.67
C THR A 148 -18.60 3.69 -3.61
N ALA A 149 -19.43 4.72 -3.46
CA ALA A 149 -20.57 4.80 -2.59
C ALA A 149 -21.63 3.73 -2.95
N LYS A 150 -21.31 2.46 -2.70
CA LYS A 150 -22.21 1.31 -2.84
C LYS A 150 -21.98 0.31 -1.70
N GLN A 151 -22.25 0.76 -0.48
CA GLN A 151 -23.26 0.02 0.28
C GLN A 151 -24.61 0.38 -0.34
N MET A 152 -25.00 -0.38 -1.37
CA MET A 152 -26.40 -0.61 -1.73
C MET A 152 -26.72 -2.06 -1.41
#